data_AF-A0A7X5U4T2-F1
#
_entry.id   AF-A0A7X5U4T2-F1
#
_cell.length_a   1.000
_cell.length_b   1.000
_cell.length_c   1.000
_cell.angle_alpha   90.00
_cell.angle_beta   90.00
_cell.angle_gamma   90.00
#
_symmetry.space_group_name_H-M   'P 1'
#
loop_
_entity.id
_entity.type
_entity.pdbx_description
1 polymer ?
#
loop_
_entity_poly.entity_id
_entity_poly.type
_entity_poly.pdbx_seq_one_letter_code
_entity_poly.pdbx_strand_id
1 'polypeptide(L)'
;MATPAEELDVDGVAVRLTSPGKVYFPEPGYTKRDVVNHYLAVADRMVALLKDRPTHLQRFPDGIEGEEIYQKRIPQKHPDYLQTCTVTFPSGRTADALKVTHPSAIIWAAQMGTVTLHPWQVRCPDTEHPDELRVDLDPQPGTDFADARRIAVEVLKPVLDELGYIGYPKTSGGRGVHVFIRIKPDWDFIAVRRAGIALAREVERRAPDAVTTSWWKEERGKRLFIDYNQNARDRTFASAYSVRKTPIATVSMPLTWAELADADPDDYTIATVAALVAQRDDPWADIDDTPHSLQPLLEMVRTDEERGLADLPYPRGFSRKWLCAGVSGGINSGSGLRCGGAHRCRTSKDVDSSDNITAGDLADGVLHRAGCPPSGKC
;
A
#
# COMPACT_ATOMS: atom_id res chain seq x y z
N MET A 1 -17.16 -17.38 32.99
CA MET A 1 -18.30 -16.58 32.51
C MET A 1 -17.78 -15.57 31.51
N ALA A 2 -18.46 -15.36 30.38
CA ALA A 2 -18.05 -14.33 29.43
C ALA A 2 -18.21 -12.96 30.12
N THR A 3 -17.15 -12.15 30.16
CA THR A 3 -17.24 -10.77 30.63
C THR A 3 -18.34 -10.07 29.83
N PRO A 4 -19.30 -9.38 30.47
CA PRO A 4 -20.34 -8.65 29.77
C PRO A 4 -19.72 -7.66 28.78
N ALA A 5 -20.44 -7.40 27.70
CA ALA A 5 -20.05 -6.36 26.76
C ALA A 5 -20.10 -5.01 27.47
N GLU A 6 -19.16 -4.16 27.14
CA GLU A 6 -19.13 -2.78 27.60
C GLU A 6 -19.35 -1.83 26.43
N GLU A 7 -19.61 -0.58 26.77
CA GLU A 7 -19.84 0.50 25.82
C GLU A 7 -18.82 1.60 26.10
N LEU A 8 -17.98 1.88 25.11
CA LEU A 8 -16.99 2.95 25.16
C LEU A 8 -17.60 4.19 24.53
N ASP A 9 -17.55 5.32 25.22
CA ASP A 9 -17.81 6.62 24.61
C ASP A 9 -16.55 7.06 23.85
N VAL A 10 -16.65 7.12 22.52
CA VAL A 10 -15.56 7.52 21.63
C VAL A 10 -16.03 8.78 20.91
N ASP A 11 -15.66 9.94 21.47
CA ASP A 11 -16.04 11.28 21.01
C ASP A 11 -17.56 11.43 20.77
N GLY A 12 -18.37 11.00 21.73
CA GLY A 12 -19.83 11.08 21.69
C GLY A 12 -20.50 9.93 20.91
N VAL A 13 -19.72 8.97 20.42
CA VAL A 13 -20.24 7.77 19.73
C VAL A 13 -20.01 6.54 20.59
N ALA A 14 -21.10 5.86 20.96
CA ALA A 14 -21.06 4.59 21.68
C ALA A 14 -20.50 3.43 20.82
N VAL A 15 -19.40 2.84 21.26
CA VAL A 15 -18.75 1.69 20.62
C VAL A 15 -18.71 0.49 21.57
N ARG A 16 -19.37 -0.60 21.19
CA ARG A 16 -19.40 -1.85 21.98
C ARG A 16 -18.03 -2.54 21.95
N LEU A 17 -17.47 -2.89 23.11
CA LEU A 17 -16.30 -3.79 23.24
C LEU A 17 -16.70 -5.12 23.89
N THR A 18 -16.21 -6.23 23.33
CA THR A 18 -16.41 -7.58 23.88
C THR A 18 -15.10 -8.33 23.99
N SER A 19 -15.05 -9.26 24.94
CA SER A 19 -13.86 -10.07 25.23
C SER A 19 -12.58 -9.24 25.44
N PRO A 20 -12.61 -8.16 26.26
CA PRO A 20 -11.46 -7.27 26.42
C PRO A 20 -10.22 -8.00 26.94
N GLY A 21 -10.38 -9.00 27.81
CA GLY A 21 -9.27 -9.79 28.37
C GLY A 21 -8.76 -10.92 27.46
N LYS A 22 -9.25 -11.04 26.21
CA LYS A 22 -8.71 -12.04 25.28
C LYS A 22 -7.28 -11.65 24.90
N VAL A 23 -6.33 -12.57 25.07
CA VAL A 23 -4.91 -12.36 24.71
C VAL A 23 -4.77 -12.29 23.19
N TYR A 24 -4.15 -11.23 22.69
CA TYR A 24 -3.84 -11.04 21.26
C TYR A 24 -2.36 -11.28 20.97
N PHE A 25 -1.47 -10.93 21.91
CA PHE A 25 -0.02 -11.08 21.79
C PHE A 25 0.48 -11.92 22.98
N PRO A 26 0.68 -13.24 22.80
CA PRO A 26 0.97 -14.15 23.92
C PRO A 26 2.28 -13.86 24.65
N GLU A 27 3.34 -13.51 23.94
CA GLU A 27 4.67 -13.28 24.53
C GLU A 27 4.68 -12.14 25.56
N PRO A 28 4.23 -10.91 25.24
CA PRO A 28 4.09 -9.84 26.22
C PRO A 28 2.79 -9.94 27.05
N GLY A 29 1.89 -10.85 26.71
CA GLY A 29 0.58 -11.01 27.36
C GLY A 29 -0.46 -9.93 27.02
N TYR A 30 -0.23 -9.11 25.97
CA TYR A 30 -1.17 -8.05 25.62
C TYR A 30 -2.51 -8.59 25.13
N THR A 31 -3.56 -7.96 25.63
CA THR A 31 -4.95 -8.32 25.39
C THR A 31 -5.58 -7.43 24.32
N LYS A 32 -6.78 -7.81 23.89
CA LYS A 32 -7.63 -6.99 23.02
C LYS A 32 -7.87 -5.60 23.62
N ARG A 33 -8.03 -5.50 24.95
CA ARG A 33 -8.14 -4.21 25.64
C ARG A 33 -6.93 -3.33 25.37
N ASP A 34 -5.72 -3.88 25.46
CA ASP A 34 -4.49 -3.11 25.31
C ASP A 34 -4.37 -2.54 23.89
N VAL A 35 -4.75 -3.33 22.88
CA VAL A 35 -4.83 -2.86 21.49
C VAL A 35 -5.87 -1.74 21.33
N VAL A 36 -7.06 -1.88 21.94
CA VAL A 36 -8.09 -0.84 21.92
C VAL A 36 -7.61 0.44 22.61
N ASN A 37 -6.95 0.32 23.76
CA ASN A 37 -6.42 1.45 24.52
C ASN A 37 -5.33 2.19 23.73
N HIS A 38 -4.44 1.47 23.05
CA HIS A 38 -3.48 2.08 22.13
C HIS A 38 -4.19 2.89 21.05
N TYR A 39 -5.19 2.30 20.38
CA TYR A 39 -5.92 3.01 19.34
C TYR A 39 -6.70 4.22 19.85
N LEU A 40 -7.25 4.16 21.07
CA LEU A 40 -7.86 5.32 21.72
C LEU A 40 -6.82 6.44 21.93
N ALA A 41 -5.61 6.09 22.41
CA ALA A 41 -4.57 7.06 22.72
C ALA A 41 -4.01 7.79 21.48
N VAL A 42 -4.05 7.16 20.31
CA VAL A 42 -3.54 7.75 19.05
C VAL A 42 -4.65 8.18 18.08
N ALA A 43 -5.92 8.05 18.49
CA ALA A 43 -7.05 8.16 17.57
C ALA A 43 -7.08 9.49 16.82
N ASP A 44 -6.85 10.62 17.51
CA ASP A 44 -6.93 11.95 16.91
C ASP A 44 -5.90 12.14 15.78
N ARG A 45 -4.63 11.82 16.06
CA ARG A 45 -3.54 11.89 15.07
C ARG A 45 -3.75 10.88 13.95
N MET A 46 -4.18 9.67 14.29
CA MET A 46 -4.44 8.62 13.32
C MET A 46 -5.62 8.97 12.40
N VAL A 47 -6.69 9.57 12.92
CA VAL A 47 -7.84 10.02 12.11
C VAL A 47 -7.43 11.14 11.18
N ALA A 48 -6.60 12.10 11.58
CA ALA A 48 -6.12 13.15 10.68
C ALA A 48 -5.47 12.57 9.40
N LEU A 49 -4.66 11.51 9.56
CA LEU A 49 -3.98 10.83 8.45
C LEU A 49 -4.89 9.88 7.64
N LEU A 50 -5.92 9.33 8.29
CA LEU A 50 -6.85 8.36 7.69
C LEU A 50 -8.16 8.98 7.21
N LYS A 51 -8.37 10.27 7.45
CA LYS A 51 -9.64 10.94 7.19
C LYS A 51 -10.07 10.76 5.73
N ASP A 52 -11.30 10.30 5.58
CA ASP A 52 -11.95 9.97 4.31
C ASP A 52 -11.26 8.90 3.47
N ARG A 53 -10.29 8.15 4.02
CA ARG A 53 -9.64 7.04 3.31
C ARG A 53 -10.46 5.75 3.43
N PRO A 54 -10.70 5.05 2.30
CA PRO A 54 -11.18 3.68 2.36
C PRO A 54 -10.08 2.79 2.93
N THR A 55 -10.42 1.89 3.85
CA THR A 55 -9.46 1.15 4.67
C THR A 55 -9.83 -0.33 4.74
N HIS A 56 -8.86 -1.19 4.39
CA HIS A 56 -8.94 -2.62 4.62
C HIS A 56 -8.46 -2.98 6.02
N LEU A 57 -8.96 -4.09 6.55
CA LEU A 57 -8.71 -4.51 7.93
C LEU A 57 -7.97 -5.86 7.95
N GLN A 58 -6.81 -5.91 8.60
CA GLN A 58 -6.11 -7.16 8.90
C GLN A 58 -6.49 -7.59 10.31
N ARG A 59 -7.31 -8.64 10.41
CA ARG A 59 -7.97 -9.06 11.64
C ARG A 59 -7.40 -10.38 12.17
N PHE A 60 -7.32 -10.46 13.49
CA PHE A 60 -6.89 -11.61 14.27
C PHE A 60 -7.86 -11.83 15.43
N PRO A 61 -9.08 -12.36 15.17
CA PRO A 61 -10.12 -12.46 16.19
C PRO A 61 -9.72 -13.25 17.45
N ASP A 62 -8.77 -14.17 17.28
CA ASP A 62 -8.21 -15.06 18.30
C ASP A 62 -6.72 -14.80 18.59
N GLY A 63 -6.23 -13.59 18.28
CA GLY A 63 -4.84 -13.20 18.48
C GLY A 63 -3.91 -13.56 17.32
N ILE A 64 -2.68 -13.05 17.35
CA ILE A 64 -1.77 -13.07 16.19
C ILE A 64 -1.31 -14.47 15.75
N GLU A 65 -1.43 -15.47 16.63
CA GLU A 65 -1.14 -16.89 16.34
C GLU A 65 -2.37 -17.64 15.80
N GLY A 66 -3.55 -17.02 15.84
CA GLY A 66 -4.81 -17.56 15.33
C GLY A 66 -5.05 -17.28 13.84
N GLU A 67 -6.31 -17.40 13.44
CA GLU A 67 -6.74 -17.14 12.06
C GLU A 67 -6.52 -15.67 11.68
N GLU A 68 -5.94 -15.47 10.48
CA GLU A 68 -5.77 -14.17 9.87
C GLU A 68 -6.87 -13.90 8.83
N ILE A 69 -7.63 -12.82 9.02
CA ILE A 69 -8.70 -12.40 8.11
C ILE A 69 -8.34 -11.05 7.51
N TYR A 70 -8.00 -11.02 6.22
CA TYR A 70 -7.80 -9.78 5.47
C TYR A 70 -9.12 -9.32 4.85
N GLN A 71 -9.83 -8.44 5.55
CA GLN A 71 -11.18 -7.99 5.20
C GLN A 71 -11.13 -6.71 4.37
N LYS A 72 -11.54 -6.79 3.10
CA LYS A 72 -11.63 -5.65 2.18
C LYS A 72 -13.02 -4.98 2.17
N ARG A 73 -14.07 -5.81 2.18
CA ARG A 73 -15.46 -5.36 2.16
C ARG A 73 -15.97 -5.20 3.59
N ILE A 74 -16.68 -4.11 3.87
CA ILE A 74 -17.38 -3.96 5.15
C ILE A 74 -18.52 -5.00 5.27
N PRO A 75 -18.78 -5.57 6.47
CA PRO A 75 -19.88 -6.52 6.65
C PRO A 75 -21.24 -5.89 6.29
N GLN A 76 -22.19 -6.67 5.78
CA GLN A 76 -23.53 -6.15 5.43
C GLN A 76 -24.26 -5.55 6.64
N LYS A 77 -24.08 -6.15 7.82
CA LYS A 77 -24.58 -5.63 9.09
C LYS A 77 -23.43 -4.97 9.83
N HIS A 78 -23.51 -3.67 10.03
CA HIS A 78 -22.54 -2.87 10.75
C HIS A 78 -23.25 -1.69 11.42
N PRO A 79 -22.67 -1.07 12.47
CA PRO A 79 -23.28 0.07 13.15
C PRO A 79 -23.57 1.25 12.21
N ASP A 80 -24.69 1.95 12.43
CA ASP A 80 -25.17 3.04 11.57
C ASP A 80 -24.23 4.25 11.48
N TYR A 81 -23.35 4.44 12.48
CA TYR A 81 -22.37 5.52 12.48
C TYR A 81 -21.18 5.28 11.52
N LEU A 82 -20.98 4.06 11.04
CA LEU A 82 -19.88 3.76 10.14
C LEU A 82 -20.19 4.25 8.73
N GLN A 83 -19.23 4.94 8.15
CA GLN A 83 -19.30 5.36 6.76
C GLN A 83 -18.52 4.42 5.87
N THR A 84 -18.95 4.33 4.61
CA THR A 84 -18.33 3.48 3.61
C THR A 84 -17.93 4.28 2.39
N CYS A 85 -17.09 3.68 1.56
CA CYS A 85 -16.69 4.24 0.29
C CYS A 85 -16.42 3.11 -0.71
N THR A 86 -16.96 3.26 -1.92
CA THR A 86 -16.80 2.27 -2.98
C THR A 86 -15.41 2.41 -3.60
N VAL A 87 -14.62 1.34 -3.55
CA VAL A 87 -13.29 1.27 -4.19
C VAL A 87 -13.32 0.36 -5.41
N THR A 88 -12.45 0.63 -6.38
CA THR A 88 -12.26 -0.20 -7.58
C THR A 88 -10.96 -1.00 -7.49
N PHE A 89 -11.06 -2.32 -7.52
CA PHE A 89 -9.91 -3.23 -7.52
C PHE A 89 -9.23 -3.31 -8.90
N PRO A 90 -7.99 -3.81 -9.01
CA PRO A 90 -7.30 -3.97 -10.30
C PRO A 90 -8.10 -4.76 -11.37
N SER A 91 -8.97 -5.67 -10.91
CA SER A 91 -9.86 -6.45 -11.78
C SER A 91 -11.03 -5.68 -12.39
N GLY A 92 -11.27 -4.44 -11.94
CA GLY A 92 -12.46 -3.63 -12.27
C GLY A 92 -13.66 -3.90 -11.37
N ARG A 93 -13.61 -4.91 -10.48
CA ARG A 93 -14.65 -5.16 -9.47
C ARG A 93 -14.64 -4.06 -8.42
N THR A 94 -15.81 -3.75 -7.87
CA THR A 94 -15.97 -2.78 -6.78
C THR A 94 -16.36 -3.43 -5.46
N ALA A 95 -16.05 -2.76 -4.36
CA ALA A 95 -16.57 -3.09 -3.03
C ALA A 95 -16.65 -1.84 -2.15
N ASP A 96 -17.59 -1.86 -1.21
CA ASP A 96 -17.64 -0.84 -0.16
C ASP A 96 -16.64 -1.22 0.94
N ALA A 97 -15.64 -0.37 1.10
CA ALA A 97 -14.66 -0.43 2.17
C ALA A 97 -15.08 0.48 3.33
N LEU A 98 -14.54 0.24 4.52
CA LEU A 98 -14.70 1.16 5.66
C LEU A 98 -14.06 2.50 5.30
N LYS A 99 -14.79 3.61 5.41
CA LYS A 99 -14.25 4.97 5.29
C LYS A 99 -14.01 5.53 6.69
N VAL A 100 -12.74 5.81 7.02
CA VAL A 100 -12.40 6.37 8.33
C VAL A 100 -12.77 7.85 8.36
N THR A 101 -13.75 8.23 9.18
CA THR A 101 -14.24 9.61 9.30
C THR A 101 -14.23 10.12 10.74
N HIS A 102 -14.05 9.22 11.69
CA HIS A 102 -14.20 9.46 13.12
C HIS A 102 -13.41 8.41 13.92
N PRO A 103 -12.90 8.73 15.13
CA PRO A 103 -12.22 7.77 16.01
C PRO A 103 -13.00 6.47 16.24
N SER A 104 -14.33 6.55 16.34
CA SER A 104 -15.21 5.38 16.52
C SER A 104 -15.06 4.32 15.42
N ALA A 105 -14.70 4.69 14.19
CA ALA A 105 -14.45 3.74 13.11
C ALA A 105 -13.19 2.89 13.35
N ILE A 106 -12.15 3.48 13.94
CA ILE A 106 -10.90 2.80 14.31
C ILE A 106 -11.17 1.87 15.49
N ILE A 107 -11.88 2.35 16.52
CA ILE A 107 -12.20 1.56 17.70
C ILE A 107 -13.14 0.40 17.36
N TRP A 108 -14.11 0.62 16.47
CA TRP A 108 -14.93 -0.47 15.93
C TRP A 108 -14.08 -1.51 15.20
N ALA A 109 -13.11 -1.09 14.38
CA ALA A 109 -12.20 -2.01 13.70
C ALA A 109 -11.40 -2.84 14.73
N ALA A 110 -10.85 -2.21 15.78
CA ALA A 110 -10.15 -2.90 16.86
C ALA A 110 -11.08 -3.88 17.62
N GLN A 111 -12.33 -3.50 17.88
CA GLN A 111 -13.36 -4.39 18.43
C GLN A 111 -13.60 -5.61 17.54
N MET A 112 -13.56 -5.45 16.21
CA MET A 112 -13.68 -6.55 15.26
C MET A 112 -12.42 -7.43 15.20
N GLY A 113 -11.40 -7.14 16.00
CA GLY A 113 -10.13 -7.84 16.06
C GLY A 113 -9.10 -7.37 15.05
N THR A 114 -9.28 -6.18 14.47
CA THR A 114 -8.25 -5.58 13.62
C THR A 114 -6.99 -5.29 14.43
N VAL A 115 -5.86 -5.82 13.98
CA VAL A 115 -4.54 -5.44 14.47
C VAL A 115 -3.96 -4.34 13.58
N THR A 116 -4.06 -4.48 12.26
CA THR A 116 -3.48 -3.52 11.30
C THR A 116 -4.56 -2.91 10.40
N LEU A 117 -4.58 -1.58 10.28
CA LEU A 117 -5.42 -0.85 9.31
C LEU A 117 -4.61 -0.54 8.05
N HIS A 118 -5.17 -0.87 6.89
CA HIS A 118 -4.53 -0.71 5.58
C HIS A 118 -5.31 0.29 4.70
N PRO A 119 -5.02 1.59 4.79
CA PRO A 119 -5.70 2.60 3.99
C PRO A 119 -5.25 2.55 2.54
N TRP A 120 -6.16 2.92 1.65
CA TRP A 120 -5.81 3.27 0.28
C TRP A 120 -5.14 4.64 0.23
N GLN A 121 -4.36 4.87 -0.82
CA GLN A 121 -3.69 6.15 -1.10
C GLN A 121 -4.61 7.23 -1.67
N VAL A 122 -5.92 7.09 -1.52
CA VAL A 122 -6.96 8.00 -2.05
C VAL A 122 -7.84 8.48 -0.91
N ARG A 123 -8.54 9.60 -1.12
CA ARG A 123 -9.60 10.09 -0.23
C ARG A 123 -10.93 10.07 -0.98
N CYS A 124 -11.97 9.62 -0.30
CA CYS A 124 -13.32 9.61 -0.86
C CYS A 124 -13.88 11.03 -0.98
N PRO A 125 -14.71 11.33 -1.99
CA PRO A 125 -15.24 10.40 -2.98
C PRO A 125 -14.33 10.14 -4.20
N ASP A 126 -13.21 10.85 -4.34
CA ASP A 126 -12.28 10.66 -5.46
C ASP A 126 -11.35 9.47 -5.24
N THR A 127 -11.85 8.27 -5.57
CA THR A 127 -11.08 7.03 -5.43
C THR A 127 -10.19 6.68 -6.62
N GLU A 128 -10.09 7.56 -7.61
CA GLU A 128 -9.33 7.32 -8.84
C GLU A 128 -8.00 8.05 -8.86
N HIS A 129 -7.86 9.15 -8.12
CA HIS A 129 -6.65 9.96 -8.06
C HIS A 129 -6.00 9.92 -6.67
N PRO A 130 -4.85 9.25 -6.50
CA PRO A 130 -4.13 9.26 -5.24
C PRO A 130 -3.70 10.65 -4.80
N ASP A 131 -3.83 10.93 -3.51
CA ASP A 131 -3.31 12.15 -2.88
C ASP A 131 -1.98 11.87 -2.16
N GLU A 132 -1.47 10.64 -2.18
CA GLU A 132 -0.17 10.28 -1.61
C GLU A 132 0.63 9.35 -2.55
N LEU A 133 1.91 9.68 -2.74
CA LEU A 133 2.92 8.78 -3.30
C LEU A 133 3.65 8.09 -2.14
N ARG A 134 3.78 6.77 -2.23
CA ARG A 134 4.41 5.94 -1.19
C ARG A 134 5.76 5.41 -1.66
N VAL A 135 6.79 5.57 -0.83
CA VAL A 135 8.08 4.90 -0.99
C VAL A 135 8.21 3.84 0.11
N ASP A 136 8.45 2.60 -0.30
CA ASP A 136 8.60 1.45 0.60
C ASP A 136 10.02 0.89 0.47
N LEU A 137 10.83 1.12 1.50
CA LEU A 137 12.20 0.65 1.59
C LEU A 137 12.19 -0.69 2.33
N ASP A 138 12.22 -1.80 1.57
CA ASP A 138 12.05 -3.16 2.08
C ASP A 138 13.39 -3.93 2.12
N PRO A 139 13.95 -4.20 3.31
CA PRO A 139 15.16 -4.98 3.44
C PRO A 139 15.02 -6.42 2.95
N GLN A 140 15.88 -6.80 2.01
CA GLN A 140 15.99 -8.17 1.52
C GLN A 140 16.92 -9.00 2.41
N PRO A 141 16.95 -10.34 2.29
CA PRO A 141 17.84 -11.18 3.08
C PRO A 141 19.30 -10.70 3.03
N GLY A 142 19.88 -10.43 4.20
CA GLY A 142 21.23 -9.87 4.34
C GLY A 142 21.29 -8.36 4.51
N THR A 143 20.15 -7.67 4.58
CA THR A 143 19.99 -6.26 4.96
C THR A 143 18.93 -6.13 6.06
N ASP A 144 18.90 -5.00 6.77
CA ASP A 144 18.00 -4.76 7.90
C ASP A 144 17.45 -3.33 7.96
N PHE A 145 16.85 -2.96 9.10
CA PHE A 145 16.30 -1.63 9.33
C PHE A 145 17.37 -0.53 9.32
N ALA A 146 18.60 -0.82 9.78
CA ALA A 146 19.69 0.14 9.77
C ALA A 146 20.07 0.51 8.32
N ASP A 147 20.06 -0.46 7.41
CA ASP A 147 20.19 -0.17 5.97
C ASP A 147 19.04 0.71 5.48
N ALA A 148 17.79 0.37 5.82
CA ALA A 148 16.60 1.10 5.37
C ALA A 148 16.61 2.57 5.84
N ARG A 149 16.86 2.82 7.13
CA ARG A 149 16.92 4.18 7.68
C ARG A 149 18.09 4.98 7.08
N ARG A 150 19.23 4.33 6.85
CA ARG A 150 20.39 4.97 6.22
C ARG A 150 20.08 5.43 4.80
N ILE A 151 19.52 4.55 3.95
CA ILE A 151 19.13 4.94 2.58
C ILE A 151 18.01 5.98 2.58
N ALA A 152 17.07 5.90 3.52
CA ALA A 152 16.03 6.92 3.66
C ALA A 152 16.63 8.31 3.93
N VAL A 153 17.52 8.42 4.93
CA VAL A 153 18.08 9.69 5.42
C VAL A 153 19.18 10.23 4.51
N GLU A 154 20.09 9.37 4.05
CA GLU A 154 21.31 9.79 3.34
C GLU A 154 21.12 9.89 1.82
N VAL A 155 20.12 9.23 1.25
CA VAL A 155 19.92 9.19 -0.21
C VAL A 155 18.54 9.70 -0.62
N LEU A 156 17.47 9.07 -0.12
CA LEU A 156 16.11 9.45 -0.51
C LEU A 156 15.78 10.88 -0.08
N LYS A 157 16.04 11.25 1.18
CA LYS A 157 15.72 12.62 1.65
C LYS A 157 16.44 13.70 0.82
N PRO A 158 17.76 13.65 0.55
CA PRO A 158 18.40 14.61 -0.35
C PRO A 158 17.79 14.64 -1.77
N VAL A 159 17.41 13.49 -2.34
CA VAL A 159 16.70 13.44 -3.63
C VAL A 159 15.37 14.19 -3.56
N LEU A 160 14.61 14.03 -2.47
CA LEU A 160 13.37 14.78 -2.26
C LEU A 160 13.63 16.28 -2.11
N ASP A 161 14.66 16.66 -1.35
CA ASP A 161 15.06 18.06 -1.16
C ASP A 161 15.43 18.72 -2.51
N GLU A 162 16.17 18.03 -3.38
CA GLU A 162 16.51 18.50 -4.74
C GLU A 162 15.28 18.69 -5.64
N LEU A 163 14.25 17.86 -5.46
CA LEU A 163 12.98 17.96 -6.18
C LEU A 163 12.03 19.00 -5.56
N GLY A 164 12.39 19.59 -4.42
CA GLY A 164 11.53 20.50 -3.66
C GLY A 164 10.33 19.80 -3.03
N TYR A 165 10.45 18.51 -2.72
CA TYR A 165 9.43 17.69 -2.07
C TYR A 165 9.70 17.52 -0.58
N ILE A 166 8.63 17.52 0.20
CA ILE A 166 8.65 17.17 1.61
C ILE A 166 8.19 15.71 1.73
N GLY A 167 9.09 14.86 2.23
CA GLY A 167 8.79 13.47 2.57
C GLY A 167 8.55 13.30 4.06
N TYR A 168 7.62 12.42 4.41
CA TYR A 168 7.20 12.13 5.78
C TYR A 168 7.52 10.67 6.11
N PRO A 169 8.58 10.40 6.91
CA PRO A 169 9.00 9.05 7.21
C PRO A 169 8.25 8.42 8.38
N LYS A 170 8.03 7.12 8.31
CA LYS A 170 7.59 6.29 9.43
C LYS A 170 8.27 4.94 9.40
N THR A 171 8.50 4.36 10.58
CA THR A 171 8.84 2.93 10.64
C THR A 171 7.69 2.12 10.07
N SER A 172 7.97 0.99 9.42
CA SER A 172 6.90 0.06 9.06
C SER A 172 6.32 -0.64 10.29
N GLY A 173 7.05 -0.73 11.40
CA GLY A 173 6.83 -1.69 12.50
C GLY A 173 7.20 -3.14 12.09
N GLY A 174 7.94 -3.29 10.99
CA GLY A 174 8.70 -4.49 10.68
C GLY A 174 10.15 -4.05 10.45
N ARG A 175 10.78 -4.57 9.40
CA ARG A 175 12.17 -4.24 9.09
C ARG A 175 12.35 -3.01 8.19
N GLY A 176 11.29 -2.57 7.50
CA GLY A 176 11.38 -1.50 6.49
C GLY A 176 11.01 -0.12 6.99
N VAL A 177 11.23 0.87 6.12
CA VAL A 177 10.86 2.28 6.30
C VAL A 177 9.88 2.67 5.21
N HIS A 178 8.84 3.42 5.59
CA HIS A 178 7.90 4.00 4.65
C HIS A 178 8.09 5.52 4.61
N VAL A 179 8.06 6.11 3.42
CA VAL A 179 8.06 7.57 3.26
C VAL A 179 6.85 7.98 2.42
N PHE A 180 6.07 8.92 2.94
CA PHE A 180 4.91 9.49 2.26
C PHE A 180 5.25 10.85 1.66
N ILE A 181 4.72 11.11 0.48
CA ILE A 181 4.77 12.42 -0.16
C ILE A 181 3.32 12.81 -0.48
N ARG A 182 2.85 13.90 0.13
CA ARG A 182 1.54 14.47 -0.18
C ARG A 182 1.58 15.08 -1.57
N ILE A 183 0.68 14.65 -2.44
CA ILE A 183 0.55 15.14 -3.81
C ILE A 183 -0.85 15.69 -4.07
N LYS A 184 -0.97 16.58 -5.07
CA LYS A 184 -2.28 16.96 -5.59
C LYS A 184 -2.93 15.75 -6.25
N PRO A 185 -4.23 15.47 -6.00
CA PRO A 185 -4.95 14.35 -6.60
C PRO A 185 -5.34 14.65 -8.07
N ASP A 186 -4.35 15.04 -8.88
CA ASP A 186 -4.53 15.38 -10.30
C ASP A 186 -4.23 14.18 -11.22
N TRP A 187 -3.69 13.09 -10.66
CA TRP A 187 -3.11 11.97 -11.40
C TRP A 187 -3.67 10.64 -10.93
N ASP A 188 -3.83 9.71 -11.88
CA ASP A 188 -4.31 8.37 -11.58
C ASP A 188 -3.22 7.46 -10.98
N PHE A 189 -3.62 6.25 -10.57
CA PHE A 189 -2.70 5.24 -10.03
C PHE A 189 -1.56 4.87 -10.99
N ILE A 190 -1.75 4.96 -12.31
CA ILE A 190 -0.71 4.60 -13.29
C ILE A 190 0.38 5.66 -13.25
N ALA A 191 0.00 6.93 -13.37
CA ALA A 191 0.93 8.05 -13.30
C ALA A 191 1.68 8.10 -11.96
N VAL A 192 0.96 7.95 -10.84
CA VAL A 192 1.58 7.93 -9.49
C VAL A 192 2.56 6.77 -9.33
N ARG A 193 2.22 5.57 -9.84
CA ARG A 193 3.15 4.43 -9.85
C ARG A 193 4.37 4.67 -10.75
N ARG A 194 4.19 5.24 -11.95
CA ARG A 194 5.29 5.57 -12.87
C ARG A 194 6.24 6.59 -12.23
N ALA A 195 5.70 7.61 -11.57
CA ALA A 195 6.48 8.57 -10.80
C ALA A 195 7.27 7.90 -9.67
N GLY A 196 6.65 6.98 -8.92
CA GLY A 196 7.32 6.18 -7.91
C GLY A 196 8.45 5.30 -8.46
N ILE A 197 8.29 4.75 -9.67
CA ILE A 197 9.36 4.00 -10.37
C ILE A 197 10.55 4.91 -10.71
N ALA A 198 10.30 6.10 -11.26
CA ALA A 198 11.37 7.02 -11.62
C ALA A 198 12.15 7.50 -10.38
N LEU A 199 11.45 7.78 -9.28
CA LEU A 199 12.07 8.09 -7.99
C LEU A 199 12.91 6.92 -7.48
N ALA A 200 12.37 5.70 -7.51
CA ALA A 200 13.07 4.50 -7.07
C ALA A 200 14.35 4.24 -7.88
N ARG A 201 14.30 4.43 -9.20
CA ARG A 201 15.47 4.31 -10.09
C ARG A 201 16.52 5.38 -9.81
N GLU A 202 16.10 6.59 -9.47
CA GLU A 202 17.05 7.65 -9.12
C GLU A 202 17.80 7.33 -7.83
N VAL A 203 17.09 6.85 -6.81
CA VAL A 203 17.72 6.38 -5.56
C VAL A 203 18.64 5.17 -5.85
N GLU A 204 18.21 4.22 -6.68
CA GLU A 204 19.05 3.09 -7.11
C GLU A 204 20.32 3.55 -7.84
N ARG A 205 20.24 4.54 -8.74
CA ARG A 205 21.42 5.08 -9.45
C ARG A 205 22.42 5.74 -8.51
N ARG A 206 21.94 6.38 -7.44
CA ARG A 206 22.81 7.04 -6.44
C ARG A 206 23.42 6.07 -5.44
N ALA A 207 22.79 4.92 -5.22
CA ALA A 207 23.27 3.89 -4.29
C ALA A 207 23.12 2.46 -4.86
N PRO A 208 23.74 2.14 -6.01
CA PRO A 208 23.49 0.89 -6.74
C PRO A 208 23.96 -0.36 -6.01
N ASP A 209 24.89 -0.22 -5.07
CA ASP A 209 25.38 -1.34 -4.24
C ASP A 209 24.48 -1.62 -3.03
N ALA A 210 23.59 -0.69 -2.66
CA ALA A 210 22.72 -0.79 -1.49
C ALA A 210 21.23 -0.86 -1.83
N VAL A 211 20.83 -0.45 -3.04
CA VAL A 211 19.43 -0.32 -3.45
C VAL A 211 19.20 -1.07 -4.76
N THR A 212 18.02 -1.66 -4.91
CA THR A 212 17.58 -2.29 -6.16
C THR A 212 16.11 -2.05 -6.47
N THR A 213 15.78 -1.95 -7.77
CA THR A 213 14.41 -2.02 -8.28
C THR A 213 14.11 -3.31 -9.04
N SER A 214 15.00 -4.31 -8.98
CA SER A 214 14.74 -5.58 -9.67
C SER A 214 13.51 -6.28 -9.10
N TRP A 215 12.62 -6.66 -10.01
CA TRP A 215 11.41 -7.40 -9.68
C TRP A 215 11.70 -8.84 -9.24
N TRP A 216 12.73 -9.46 -9.81
CA TRP A 216 13.11 -10.84 -9.54
C TRP A 216 13.95 -10.92 -8.26
N LYS A 217 13.52 -11.75 -7.29
CA LYS A 217 14.16 -11.80 -5.95
C LYS A 217 15.61 -12.25 -6.03
N GLU A 218 15.90 -13.16 -6.95
CA GLU A 218 17.22 -13.70 -7.25
C GLU A 218 18.22 -12.65 -7.78
N GLU A 219 17.73 -11.56 -8.37
CA GLU A 219 18.56 -10.47 -8.91
C GLU A 219 18.83 -9.35 -7.89
N ARG A 220 18.09 -9.33 -6.76
CA ARG A 220 18.19 -8.25 -5.77
C ARG A 220 19.54 -8.25 -5.03
N GLY A 221 20.07 -9.44 -4.76
CA GLY A 221 21.22 -9.61 -3.89
C GLY A 221 20.96 -9.10 -2.46
N LYS A 222 22.01 -8.64 -1.78
CA LYS A 222 21.95 -8.07 -0.42
C LYS A 222 21.75 -6.55 -0.49
N ARG A 223 20.60 -6.14 -1.02
CA ARG A 223 20.23 -4.72 -1.21
C ARG A 223 18.82 -4.48 -0.69
N LEU A 224 18.52 -3.24 -0.34
CA LEU A 224 17.15 -2.80 -0.12
C LEU A 224 16.38 -2.80 -1.44
N PHE A 225 15.18 -3.36 -1.41
CA PHE A 225 14.27 -3.25 -2.54
C PHE A 225 13.35 -2.05 -2.32
N ILE A 226 13.26 -1.16 -3.32
CA ILE A 226 12.22 -0.13 -3.31
C ILE A 226 10.98 -0.70 -3.98
N ASP A 227 9.95 -1.04 -3.20
CA ASP A 227 8.72 -1.64 -3.73
C ASP A 227 7.81 -0.58 -4.39
N TYR A 228 8.17 -0.21 -5.61
CA TYR A 228 7.39 0.71 -6.44
C TYR A 228 5.95 0.23 -6.71
N ASN A 229 5.67 -1.08 -6.57
CA ASN A 229 4.32 -1.60 -6.79
C ASN A 229 3.38 -1.26 -5.63
N GLN A 230 3.85 -0.72 -4.50
CA GLN A 230 2.98 -0.21 -3.43
C GLN A 230 2.08 0.95 -3.87
N ASN A 231 2.44 1.65 -4.95
CA ASN A 231 1.61 2.69 -5.56
C ASN A 231 0.53 2.14 -6.51
N ALA A 232 0.47 0.82 -6.73
CA ALA A 232 -0.64 0.21 -7.45
C ALA A 232 -1.92 0.16 -6.58
N ARG A 233 -3.08 -0.09 -7.22
CA ARG A 233 -4.35 -0.35 -6.52
C ARG A 233 -4.25 -1.61 -5.65
N ASP A 234 -4.98 -1.60 -4.53
CA ASP A 234 -5.22 -2.79 -3.69
C ASP A 234 -3.93 -3.48 -3.17
N ARG A 235 -3.00 -2.66 -2.69
CA ARG A 235 -1.76 -3.12 -2.04
C ARG A 235 -1.87 -3.00 -0.53
N THR A 236 -1.29 -3.96 0.17
CA THR A 236 -1.24 -3.98 1.64
C THR A 236 -0.20 -2.98 2.11
N PHE A 237 -0.64 -1.93 2.81
CA PHE A 237 0.25 -0.91 3.35
C PHE A 237 -0.23 -0.51 4.74
N ALA A 238 0.54 -0.74 5.80
CA ALA A 238 0.12 -0.42 7.16
C ALA A 238 0.02 1.11 7.34
N SER A 239 -1.08 1.60 7.90
CA SER A 239 -1.23 3.02 8.25
C SER A 239 -0.24 3.45 9.31
N ALA A 240 0.02 4.76 9.37
CA ALA A 240 0.61 5.38 10.55
C ALA A 240 -0.19 5.01 11.81
N TYR A 241 0.52 4.75 12.91
CA TYR A 241 0.01 4.33 14.21
C TYR A 241 -0.67 2.95 14.27
N SER A 242 -0.77 2.21 13.15
CA SER A 242 -1.24 0.83 13.19
C SER A 242 -0.29 -0.10 13.94
N VAL A 243 -0.86 -0.94 14.78
CA VAL A 243 -0.18 -2.09 15.37
C VAL A 243 0.15 -3.10 14.27
N ARG A 244 1.25 -3.82 14.41
CA ARG A 244 1.70 -4.86 13.49
C ARG A 244 1.59 -6.25 14.13
N LYS A 245 1.47 -7.27 13.29
CA LYS A 245 1.53 -8.68 13.68
C LYS A 245 2.98 -9.10 13.99
N THR A 246 3.60 -8.46 14.99
CA THR A 246 4.90 -8.86 15.54
C THR A 246 4.72 -9.38 16.97
N PRO A 247 5.64 -10.20 17.50
CA PRO A 247 5.47 -10.78 18.83
C PRO A 247 5.30 -9.73 19.95
N ILE A 248 5.99 -8.59 19.83
CA ILE A 248 5.95 -7.48 20.81
C ILE A 248 4.92 -6.37 20.49
N ALA A 249 4.03 -6.58 19.52
CA ALA A 249 3.02 -5.59 19.11
C ALA A 249 3.62 -4.22 18.71
N THR A 250 4.60 -4.23 17.81
CA THR A 250 5.20 -3.00 17.26
C THR A 250 4.16 -2.16 16.52
N VAL A 251 4.48 -0.87 16.34
CA VAL A 251 3.62 0.14 15.73
C VAL A 251 4.34 0.77 14.54
N SER A 252 3.63 1.01 13.44
CA SER A 252 4.16 1.80 12.32
C SER A 252 4.21 3.28 12.72
N MET A 253 5.37 3.75 13.18
CA MET A 253 5.49 5.00 13.92
C MET A 253 5.95 6.17 13.03
N PRO A 254 5.15 7.25 12.87
CA PRO A 254 5.60 8.51 12.28
C PRO A 254 6.77 9.12 13.05
N LEU A 255 7.79 9.58 12.33
CA LEU A 255 9.00 10.17 12.88
C LEU A 255 9.40 11.42 12.09
N THR A 256 10.16 12.30 12.72
CA THR A 256 10.96 13.28 11.97
C THR A 256 12.12 12.58 11.26
N TRP A 257 12.72 13.24 10.27
CA TRP A 257 13.94 12.74 9.64
C TRP A 257 15.11 12.58 10.63
N ALA A 258 15.21 13.45 11.62
CA ALA A 258 16.24 13.38 12.66
C ALA A 258 16.03 12.17 13.58
N GLU A 259 14.78 11.92 14.01
CA GLU A 259 14.45 10.72 14.80
C GLU A 259 14.69 9.44 14.01
N LEU A 260 14.34 9.42 12.71
CA LEU A 260 14.54 8.23 11.87
C LEU A 260 16.03 7.83 11.78
N ALA A 261 16.96 8.78 11.79
CA ALA A 261 18.39 8.51 11.66
C ALA A 261 18.91 7.54 12.74
N ASP A 262 18.35 7.62 13.95
CA ASP A 262 18.77 6.83 15.11
C ASP A 262 17.71 5.83 15.60
N ALA A 263 16.55 5.76 14.95
CA ALA A 263 15.41 4.95 15.38
C ALA A 263 15.70 3.44 15.44
N ASP A 264 15.08 2.75 16.40
CA ASP A 264 14.88 1.30 16.41
C ASP A 264 13.36 1.04 16.34
N PRO A 265 12.84 0.25 15.36
CA PRO A 265 11.42 -0.04 15.27
C PRO A 265 10.85 -0.74 16.51
N ASP A 266 11.66 -1.46 17.28
CA ASP A 266 11.22 -2.20 18.47
C ASP A 266 10.95 -1.27 19.67
N ASP A 267 11.43 -0.01 19.63
CA ASP A 267 11.10 1.02 20.63
C ASP A 267 9.63 1.47 20.56
N TYR A 268 8.97 1.24 19.42
CA TYR A 268 7.61 1.71 19.17
C TYR A 268 6.62 0.55 19.21
N THR A 269 6.04 0.30 20.39
CA THR A 269 5.01 -0.72 20.62
C THR A 269 3.76 -0.11 21.21
N ILE A 270 2.69 -0.89 21.32
CA ILE A 270 1.46 -0.44 21.98
C ILE A 270 1.66 0.00 23.45
N ALA A 271 2.74 -0.45 24.10
CA ALA A 271 3.07 -0.06 25.47
C ALA A 271 3.83 1.26 25.58
N THR A 272 4.52 1.69 24.51
CA THR A 272 5.41 2.87 24.55
C THR A 272 4.83 4.06 23.80
N VAL A 273 4.13 3.82 22.68
CA VAL A 273 3.69 4.88 21.76
C VAL A 273 2.72 5.87 22.40
N ALA A 274 1.78 5.41 23.22
CA ALA A 274 0.80 6.30 23.87
C ALA A 274 1.47 7.38 24.73
N ALA A 275 2.46 6.99 25.55
CA ALA A 275 3.21 7.91 26.40
C ALA A 275 4.07 8.86 25.57
N LEU A 276 4.73 8.35 24.53
CA LEU A 276 5.58 9.12 23.64
C LEU A 276 4.78 10.17 22.87
N VAL A 277 3.63 9.80 22.30
CA VAL A 277 2.74 10.72 21.55
C VAL A 277 2.21 11.84 22.46
N ALA A 278 1.89 11.55 23.71
CA ALA A 278 1.40 12.56 24.66
C ALA A 278 2.46 13.62 25.04
N GLN A 279 3.74 13.32 24.87
CA GLN A 279 4.86 14.14 25.34
C GLN A 279 5.59 14.90 24.23
N ARG A 280 5.19 14.74 22.96
CA ARG A 280 5.86 15.39 21.83
C ARG A 280 4.87 15.90 20.78
N ASP A 281 5.30 16.87 19.99
CA ASP A 281 4.56 17.36 18.84
C ASP A 281 4.39 16.27 17.76
N ASP A 282 3.42 16.44 16.87
CA ASP A 282 3.23 15.49 15.77
C ASP A 282 4.26 15.75 14.65
N PRO A 283 5.17 14.80 14.35
CA PRO A 283 6.17 14.99 13.30
C PRO A 283 5.57 15.12 11.89
N TRP A 284 4.29 14.79 11.72
CA TRP A 284 3.57 14.86 10.44
C TRP A 284 2.44 15.90 10.47
N ALA A 285 2.44 16.84 11.43
CA ALA A 285 1.37 17.83 11.60
C ALA A 285 1.08 18.65 10.33
N ASP A 286 2.10 18.90 9.51
CA ASP A 286 2.10 19.73 8.30
C ASP A 286 1.97 18.93 7.00
N ILE A 287 1.73 17.60 7.06
CA ILE A 287 1.67 16.73 5.88
C ILE A 287 0.65 17.18 4.83
N ASP A 288 -0.45 17.80 5.24
CA ASP A 288 -1.51 18.25 4.36
C ASP A 288 -1.36 19.72 3.92
N ASP A 289 -0.38 20.47 4.45
CA ASP A 289 -0.23 21.91 4.21
C ASP A 289 0.32 22.20 2.80
N THR A 290 1.19 21.33 2.27
CA THR A 290 1.86 21.53 0.98
C THR A 290 1.70 20.32 0.05
N PRO A 291 0.57 20.18 -0.66
CA PRO A 291 0.44 19.17 -1.71
C PRO A 291 1.32 19.46 -2.92
N HIS A 292 2.27 18.56 -3.18
CA HIS A 292 3.23 18.69 -4.27
C HIS A 292 2.62 18.32 -5.64
N SER A 293 3.10 18.96 -6.70
CA SER A 293 2.82 18.51 -8.07
C SER A 293 3.65 17.27 -8.37
N LEU A 294 3.08 16.29 -9.10
CA LEU A 294 3.82 15.11 -9.56
C LEU A 294 4.75 15.39 -10.76
N GLN A 295 4.65 16.59 -11.35
CA GLN A 295 5.27 16.96 -12.61
C GLN A 295 6.80 16.73 -12.66
N PRO A 296 7.61 17.11 -11.63
CA PRO A 296 9.05 16.81 -11.62
C PRO A 296 9.38 15.32 -11.77
N LEU A 297 8.60 14.43 -11.14
CA LEU A 297 8.80 12.99 -11.29
C LEU A 297 8.37 12.48 -12.66
N LEU A 298 7.31 13.04 -13.24
CA LEU A 298 6.88 12.70 -14.60
C LEU A 298 7.90 13.15 -15.65
N GLU A 299 8.66 14.22 -15.39
CA GLU A 299 9.83 14.61 -16.19
C GLU A 299 10.96 13.59 -16.11
N MET A 300 11.22 13.06 -14.92
CA MET A 300 12.17 11.95 -14.75
C MET A 300 11.69 10.68 -15.45
N VAL A 301 10.38 10.41 -15.47
CA VAL A 301 9.80 9.30 -16.25
C VAL A 301 10.12 9.46 -17.73
N ARG A 302 9.93 10.65 -18.32
CA ARG A 302 10.27 10.91 -19.73
C ARG A 302 11.76 10.71 -20.01
N THR A 303 12.61 11.20 -19.11
CA THR A 303 14.07 11.04 -19.20
C THR A 303 14.48 9.57 -19.15
N ASP A 304 13.82 8.76 -18.31
CA ASP A 304 14.04 7.31 -18.25
C ASP A 304 13.57 6.62 -19.54
N GLU A 305 12.44 7.03 -20.13
CA GLU A 305 11.96 6.51 -21.43
C GLU A 305 12.94 6.83 -22.57
N GLU A 306 13.52 8.04 -22.59
CA GLU A 306 14.58 8.42 -23.54
C GLU A 306 15.84 7.57 -23.39
N ARG A 307 16.11 7.06 -22.17
CA ARG A 307 17.17 6.08 -21.87
C ARG A 307 16.77 4.64 -22.20
N GLY A 308 15.58 4.41 -22.75
CA GLY A 308 15.06 3.08 -23.08
C GLY A 308 14.52 2.30 -21.87
N LEU A 309 14.33 2.96 -20.72
CA LEU A 309 13.85 2.33 -19.49
C LEU A 309 12.32 2.40 -19.39
N ALA A 310 11.64 1.40 -19.94
CA ALA A 310 10.19 1.27 -19.95
C ALA A 310 9.56 1.06 -18.55
N ASP A 311 8.24 0.86 -18.49
CA ASP A 311 7.52 0.50 -17.26
C ASP A 311 8.05 -0.82 -16.66
N LEU A 312 7.98 -0.93 -15.33
CA LEU A 312 8.42 -2.12 -14.60
C LEU A 312 7.27 -3.12 -14.38
N PRO A 313 7.55 -4.41 -14.14
CA PRO A 313 6.52 -5.42 -13.93
C PRO A 313 5.60 -5.14 -12.73
N TYR A 314 4.31 -5.43 -12.92
CA TYR A 314 3.35 -5.54 -11.82
C TYR A 314 3.53 -6.86 -11.04
N PRO A 315 3.00 -6.98 -9.80
CA PRO A 315 3.06 -8.22 -9.03
C PRO A 315 2.41 -9.41 -9.76
N ARG A 316 2.85 -10.63 -9.45
CA ARG A 316 2.22 -11.86 -9.97
C ARG A 316 0.74 -11.91 -9.58
N GLY A 317 -0.12 -12.29 -10.53
CA GLY A 317 -1.58 -12.34 -10.34
C GLY A 317 -2.29 -10.98 -10.34
N PHE A 318 -1.57 -9.87 -10.56
CA PHE A 318 -2.17 -8.55 -10.66
C PHE A 318 -2.99 -8.41 -11.96
N SER A 319 -4.29 -8.16 -11.84
CA SER A 319 -5.15 -7.93 -13.00
C SER A 319 -4.90 -6.54 -13.59
N ARG A 320 -4.76 -6.48 -14.92
CA ARG A 320 -4.57 -5.23 -15.67
C ARG A 320 -5.84 -4.76 -16.38
N LYS A 321 -7.02 -5.34 -16.08
CA LYS A 321 -8.25 -5.04 -16.82
C LYS A 321 -8.64 -3.57 -16.77
N TRP A 322 -8.34 -2.87 -15.67
CA TRP A 322 -8.60 -1.43 -15.55
C TRP A 322 -7.71 -0.57 -16.48
N LEU A 323 -6.49 -1.00 -16.83
CA LEU A 323 -5.64 -0.29 -17.81
C LEU A 323 -6.28 -0.23 -19.22
N CYS A 324 -7.07 -1.23 -19.60
CA CYS A 324 -7.72 -1.26 -20.92
C CYS A 324 -8.99 -0.40 -21.00
N ALA A 325 -9.56 0.00 -19.86
CA ALA A 325 -10.83 0.74 -19.82
C ALA A 325 -10.65 2.26 -19.95
N GLY A 326 -9.43 2.79 -19.78
CA GLY A 326 -9.15 4.24 -19.71
C GLY A 326 -8.78 4.94 -21.03
N VAL A 327 -8.78 4.27 -22.19
CA VAL A 327 -8.31 4.88 -23.46
C VAL A 327 -9.43 5.52 -24.30
N SER A 328 -10.67 5.63 -23.78
CA SER A 328 -11.80 6.21 -24.52
C SER A 328 -12.29 7.58 -24.01
N GLY A 329 -11.40 8.40 -23.44
CA GLY A 329 -11.75 9.75 -22.95
C GLY A 329 -10.78 10.84 -23.40
N GLY A 330 -11.11 11.52 -24.50
CA GLY A 330 -10.78 12.94 -24.74
C GLY A 330 -9.31 13.38 -24.86
N ILE A 331 -8.69 13.15 -26.02
CA ILE A 331 -7.62 14.02 -26.50
C ILE A 331 -8.19 14.88 -27.61
N ASN A 332 -8.38 16.17 -27.32
CA ASN A 332 -8.68 17.18 -28.32
C ASN A 332 -7.41 17.36 -29.18
N SER A 333 -7.54 17.11 -30.47
CA SER A 333 -6.45 17.03 -31.44
C SER A 333 -5.76 18.38 -31.62
N GLY A 334 -4.46 18.45 -31.31
CA GLY A 334 -3.69 19.69 -31.45
C GLY A 334 -2.17 19.56 -31.51
N SER A 335 -1.60 18.38 -31.82
CA SER A 335 -0.21 18.23 -32.29
C SER A 335 0.08 16.75 -32.52
N GLY A 336 0.56 16.40 -33.71
CA GLY A 336 0.70 15.01 -34.16
C GLY A 336 1.63 14.15 -33.30
N LEU A 337 1.06 13.15 -32.64
CA LEU A 337 1.73 11.89 -32.33
C LEU A 337 0.86 10.76 -32.88
N ARG A 338 1.33 10.11 -33.95
CA ARG A 338 0.73 8.87 -34.45
C ARG A 338 1.22 7.72 -33.58
N CYS A 339 0.34 7.12 -32.80
CA CYS A 339 0.58 5.79 -32.22
C CYS A 339 0.54 4.75 -33.37
N GLY A 340 1.71 4.29 -33.80
CA GLY A 340 1.84 3.09 -34.61
C GLY A 340 1.88 1.85 -33.72
N GLY A 341 1.20 0.78 -34.14
CA GLY A 341 1.39 -0.58 -33.60
C GLY A 341 0.13 -1.22 -33.04
N ALA A 342 -0.51 -2.06 -33.85
CA ALA A 342 -1.75 -2.74 -33.54
C ALA A 342 -1.56 -3.89 -32.53
N HIS A 343 -2.24 -3.81 -31.38
CA HIS A 343 -2.68 -4.99 -30.63
C HIS A 343 -4.19 -4.91 -30.43
N ARG A 344 -4.94 -5.47 -31.41
CA ARG A 344 -6.34 -5.82 -31.20
C ARG A 344 -6.36 -7.01 -30.23
N CYS A 345 -6.84 -6.80 -29.00
CA CYS A 345 -7.24 -7.89 -28.13
C CYS A 345 -8.37 -8.69 -28.79
N ARG A 346 -8.09 -9.93 -29.19
CA ARG A 346 -9.14 -10.93 -29.44
C ARG A 346 -9.78 -11.28 -28.10
N THR A 347 -11.07 -11.07 -27.98
CA THR A 347 -11.89 -11.61 -26.90
C THR A 347 -12.15 -13.08 -27.18
N SER A 348 -11.52 -14.00 -26.44
CA SER A 348 -11.99 -15.39 -26.38
C SER A 348 -13.19 -15.46 -25.43
N LYS A 349 -14.39 -15.50 -26.01
CA LYS A 349 -15.54 -16.13 -25.36
C LYS A 349 -15.48 -17.63 -25.69
N ASP A 350 -16.03 -18.41 -24.76
CA ASP A 350 -16.36 -19.84 -24.86
C ASP A 350 -15.22 -20.82 -24.58
N VAL A 351 -15.01 -21.12 -23.30
CA VAL A 351 -14.81 -22.50 -22.85
C VAL A 351 -15.72 -22.70 -21.64
N ASP A 352 -16.82 -23.40 -21.90
CA ASP A 352 -17.77 -23.87 -20.92
C ASP A 352 -17.11 -24.95 -20.04
N SER A 353 -17.51 -24.95 -18.79
CA SER A 353 -16.97 -25.79 -17.73
C SER A 353 -17.64 -27.17 -17.75
N SER A 354 -17.03 -28.13 -18.41
CA SER A 354 -17.21 -29.56 -18.13
C SER A 354 -16.17 -30.35 -18.92
N ASP A 355 -15.14 -30.87 -18.25
CA ASP A 355 -14.76 -32.29 -18.32
C ASP A 355 -13.44 -32.55 -17.58
N ASN A 356 -13.52 -33.45 -16.60
CA ASN A 356 -12.40 -34.10 -15.93
C ASN A 356 -11.65 -34.99 -16.93
N ILE A 357 -10.35 -34.76 -17.17
CA ILE A 357 -9.44 -35.84 -17.57
C ILE A 357 -8.08 -35.68 -16.88
N THR A 358 -7.67 -36.78 -16.26
CA THR A 358 -6.45 -37.06 -15.51
C THR A 358 -5.18 -37.10 -16.36
N ALA A 359 -4.03 -36.96 -15.69
CA ALA A 359 -2.69 -37.13 -16.24
C ALA A 359 -2.46 -38.52 -16.85
N GLY A 360 -1.82 -38.57 -18.03
CA GLY A 360 -1.30 -39.81 -18.62
C GLY A 360 -1.15 -39.74 -20.14
N ASP A 361 0.11 -39.73 -20.58
CA ASP A 361 0.64 -40.38 -21.79
C ASP A 361 0.73 -39.68 -23.17
N LEU A 362 2.02 -39.57 -23.59
CA LEU A 362 2.66 -39.93 -24.87
C LEU A 362 2.31 -39.08 -26.12
N ALA A 363 3.25 -38.29 -26.66
CA ALA A 363 4.45 -38.65 -27.44
C ALA A 363 4.17 -39.06 -28.91
N ASP A 364 4.97 -38.46 -29.79
CA ASP A 364 5.21 -38.72 -31.22
C ASP A 364 4.18 -38.31 -32.29
N GLY A 365 4.70 -37.60 -33.31
CA GLY A 365 3.95 -37.27 -34.53
C GLY A 365 4.57 -36.16 -35.39
N VAL A 366 5.76 -36.42 -35.95
CA VAL A 366 6.48 -35.57 -36.91
C VAL A 366 5.94 -35.77 -38.35
N LEU A 367 6.02 -34.71 -39.18
CA LEU A 367 5.88 -34.60 -40.66
C LEU A 367 4.47 -34.51 -41.28
N HIS A 368 4.11 -33.34 -41.84
CA HIS A 368 4.32 -33.07 -43.27
C HIS A 368 4.00 -31.61 -43.69
N ARG A 369 4.77 -31.18 -44.70
CA ARG A 369 4.81 -29.90 -45.41
C ARG A 369 3.50 -29.50 -46.11
N ALA A 370 3.21 -28.20 -46.12
CA ALA A 370 2.73 -27.40 -47.26
C ALA A 370 2.91 -25.92 -46.86
N GLY A 371 3.64 -25.05 -47.55
CA GLY A 371 3.65 -24.80 -48.98
C GLY A 371 3.21 -23.35 -49.18
N CYS A 372 4.16 -22.41 -49.09
CA CYS A 372 3.95 -20.98 -49.29
C CYS A 372 4.01 -20.65 -50.80
N PRO A 373 3.09 -19.86 -51.37
CA PRO A 373 3.32 -19.18 -52.63
C PRO A 373 3.57 -17.66 -52.44
N PRO A 374 4.35 -17.02 -53.32
CA PRO A 374 4.83 -15.66 -53.13
C PRO A 374 3.92 -14.59 -53.76
N SER A 375 4.00 -13.39 -53.18
CA SER A 375 3.92 -12.06 -53.82
C SER A 375 2.95 -11.82 -54.99
N GLY A 376 1.95 -10.96 -54.76
CA GLY A 376 1.25 -10.20 -55.81
C GLY A 376 0.68 -8.90 -55.23
N LYS A 377 1.11 -7.76 -55.78
CA LYS A 377 0.70 -6.40 -55.41
C LYS A 377 -0.75 -6.12 -55.82
N CYS A 378 -1.51 -5.46 -54.95
CA CYS A 378 -2.22 -4.18 -55.17
C CYS A 378 -2.85 -3.74 -53.84
#